data_AF-A0A7C3L8D1-F1
#
_entry.id   AF-A0A7C3L8D1-F1
#
_cell.length_a   1.000
_cell.length_b   1.000
_cell.length_c   1.000
_cell.angle_alpha   90.00
_cell.angle_beta   90.00
_cell.angle_gamma   90.00
#
_symmetry.space_group_name_H-M   'P 1'
#
loop_
_entity.id
_entity.type
_entity.pdbx_description
1 polymer ?
#
loop_
_entity_poly.entity_id
_entity_poly.type
_entity_poly.pdbx_seq_one_letter_code
_entity_poly.pdbx_strand_id
1 'polypeptide(L)' 'LLGSSRKRDAFFATLGKEGVDESTLSRIHVPVGLDIGAETPAEIAVSIMAQLIAGQRKR' A
#
# COMPACT_ATOMS: atom_id res chain seq x y z
N LEU A 1 -0.95 -2.62 -1.75
CA LEU A 1 -2.36 -3.05 -1.96
C LEU A 1 -3.15 -1.86 -2.51
N LEU A 2 -3.90 -2.03 -3.60
CA LEU A 2 -4.90 -1.03 -4.00
C LEU A 2 -6.14 -1.17 -3.11
N GLY A 3 -6.45 -0.11 -2.37
CA GLY A 3 -7.61 -0.06 -1.48
C GLY A 3 -7.39 0.86 -0.29
N SER A 4 -8.48 1.17 0.41
CA SER A 4 -8.47 2.00 1.62
C SER A 4 -7.81 1.30 2.80
N SER A 5 -7.43 2.08 3.82
CA SER A 5 -6.93 1.57 5.10
C SER A 5 -7.89 0.55 5.73
N ARG A 6 -9.20 0.78 5.63
CA ARG A 6 -10.21 -0.18 6.11
C ARG A 6 -10.12 -1.55 5.41
N LYS A 7 -9.88 -1.56 4.09
CA LYS A 7 -9.71 -2.82 3.33
C LYS A 7 -8.41 -3.52 3.71
N ARG A 8 -7.34 -2.76 3.96
CA ARG A 8 -6.06 -3.28 4.48
C ARG A 8 -6.28 -3.98 5.82
N ASP A 9 -6.95 -3.35 6.77
CA ASP A 9 -7.08 -3.88 8.13
C ASP A 9 -7.88 -5.20 8.12
N ALA A 10 -8.96 -5.27 7.34
CA ALA A 10 -9.70 -6.52 7.15
C ALA A 10 -8.84 -7.61 6.49
N PHE A 11 -8.03 -7.25 5.49
CA PHE A 11 -7.12 -8.19 4.83
C PHE A 11 -6.02 -8.70 5.75
N PHE A 12 -5.41 -7.82 6.55
CA PHE A 12 -4.35 -8.18 7.51
C PHE A 12 -4.89 -9.04 8.65
N ALA A 13 -6.11 -8.78 9.11
CA ALA A 13 -6.78 -9.63 10.11
C ALA A 13 -6.98 -11.06 9.59
N THR A 14 -7.32 -11.24 8.31
CA THR A 14 -7.43 -12.57 7.69
C THR A 14 -6.06 -13.25 7.61
N LEU A 15 -5.04 -12.56 7.10
CA LEU A 15 -3.69 -13.12 6.99
C LEU A 15 -3.07 -13.47 8.35
N GLY A 16 -3.32 -12.67 9.38
CA GLY A 16 -2.89 -12.97 10.75
C GLY A 16 -3.51 -14.26 11.28
N LYS A 17 -4.79 -14.54 10.95
CA LYS A 17 -5.44 -15.82 11.28
C LYS A 17 -4.86 -17.01 10.52
N GLU A 18 -4.33 -16.78 9.33
CA GLU A 18 -3.62 -17.78 8.52
C GLU A 18 -2.16 -17.98 8.95
N GLY A 19 -1.69 -17.26 9.98
CA GLY A 19 -0.36 -17.42 10.55
C GLY A 19 0.73 -16.58 9.87
N VAL A 20 0.36 -15.57 9.09
CA VAL A 20 1.33 -14.62 8.52
C VAL A 20 1.87 -13.72 9.63
N ASP A 21 3.20 -13.69 9.74
CA ASP A 21 3.90 -12.91 10.77
C ASP A 21 3.72 -11.40 10.60
N GLU A 22 3.58 -10.70 11.73
CA GLU A 22 3.35 -9.26 11.77
C GLU A 22 4.53 -8.47 11.18
N SER A 23 5.77 -8.97 11.31
CA SER A 23 6.95 -8.35 10.69
C SER A 23 6.93 -8.42 9.16
N THR A 24 6.17 -9.36 8.61
CA THR A 24 5.95 -9.44 7.16
C THR A 24 4.88 -8.46 6.72
N LEU A 25 3.80 -8.34 7.48
CA LEU A 25 2.72 -7.39 7.20
C LEU A 25 3.19 -5.93 7.33
N SER A 26 4.05 -5.62 8.30
CA SER A 26 4.58 -4.27 8.54
C SER A 26 5.41 -3.70 7.39
N ARG A 27 5.94 -4.58 6.52
CA ARG A 27 6.68 -4.19 5.30
C ARG A 27 5.77 -3.74 4.16
N ILE A 28 4.47 -3.98 4.25
CA ILE A 28 3.50 -3.69 3.19
C ILE A 28 2.97 -2.27 3.35
N HIS A 29 3.22 -1.42 2.34
CA HIS A 29 2.67 -0.08 2.30
C HIS A 29 1.27 -0.05 1.67
N VAL A 30 0.29 0.48 2.40
CA VAL A 30 -1.11 0.60 1.96
C VAL A 30 -1.77 1.81 2.64
N PRO A 31 -2.49 2.68 1.91
CA PRO A 31 -2.77 2.64 0.45
C PRO A 31 -1.52 2.74 -0.41
N VAL A 32 -1.55 2.12 -1.60
CA VAL A 32 -0.45 2.27 -2.57
C VAL A 32 -0.55 3.63 -3.26
N GLY A 33 0.59 4.22 -3.57
CA GLY A 33 0.71 5.54 -4.16
C GLY A 33 0.92 6.66 -3.13
N LEU A 34 1.42 7.80 -3.63
CA LEU A 34 1.46 9.05 -2.87
C LEU A 34 0.08 9.72 -2.84
N ASP A 35 -0.21 10.41 -1.74
CA ASP A 35 -1.43 11.19 -1.61
C ASP A 35 -1.36 12.46 -2.48
N ILE A 36 -1.89 12.36 -3.69
CA ILE A 36 -1.97 13.46 -4.68
C ILE A 36 -3.41 13.82 -5.05
N GLY A 37 -4.41 13.27 -4.34
CA GLY A 37 -5.82 13.43 -4.70
C GLY A 37 -6.20 12.72 -6.01
N ALA A 38 -5.57 11.59 -6.34
CA ALA A 38 -5.82 10.86 -7.57
C ALA A 38 -7.22 10.25 -7.63
N GLU A 39 -7.94 10.48 -8.73
CA GLU A 39 -9.29 9.93 -8.99
C GLU A 39 -9.30 9.03 -10.22
N THR A 40 -8.53 9.37 -11.25
CA THR A 40 -8.49 8.61 -12.50
C THR A 40 -7.44 7.50 -12.48
N PRO A 41 -7.58 6.44 -13.30
CA PRO A 41 -6.55 5.40 -13.40
C PRO A 41 -5.16 5.93 -13.76
N ALA A 42 -5.09 6.97 -14.59
CA ALA A 42 -3.81 7.59 -14.97
C ALA A 42 -3.15 8.31 -13.79
N GLU A 43 -3.92 9.08 -13.00
CA GLU A 43 -3.42 9.74 -11.79
C GLU A 43 -2.98 8.72 -10.74
N ILE A 44 -3.74 7.64 -10.57
CA ILE A 44 -3.37 6.54 -9.68
C ILE A 44 -2.04 5.92 -10.12
N ALA A 45 -1.85 5.68 -11.42
CA ALA A 45 -0.60 5.15 -11.95
C ALA A 45 0.59 6.09 -11.65
N VAL A 46 0.44 7.40 -11.88
CA VAL A 46 1.47 8.40 -11.56
C VAL A 46 1.79 8.41 -10.07
N SER A 47 0.77 8.39 -9.21
CA SER A 47 0.91 8.33 -7.75
C SER A 47 1.73 7.10 -7.29
N ILE A 48 1.46 5.93 -7.88
CA ILE A 48 2.20 4.69 -7.60
C ILE A 48 3.65 4.78 -8.07
N MET A 49 3.88 5.25 -9.30
CA MET A 49 5.23 5.40 -9.85
C MET A 49 6.07 6.37 -9.01
N ALA A 50 5.49 7.48 -8.56
CA ALA A 50 6.15 8.43 -7.68
C ALA A 50 6.54 7.80 -6.32
N GLN A 51 5.65 6.99 -5.73
CA GLN A 51 5.96 6.25 -4.50
C GLN A 51 7.13 5.28 -4.67
N LEU A 52 7.20 4.56 -5.79
CA LEU A 52 8.30 3.64 -6.08
C LEU A 52 9.64 4.37 -6.16
N ILE A 53 9.70 5.49 -6.89
CA ILE A 53 10.91 6.32 -7.01
C ILE A 53 11.32 6.88 -5.64
N ALA A 54 10.37 7.38 -4.87
CA ALA A 54 10.63 7.90 -3.52
C ALA A 54 11.19 6.81 -2.58
N GLY A 55 10.65 5.59 -2.65
CA GLY A 55 11.14 4.44 -1.88
C GLY A 55 12.55 3.99 -2.27
N GLN A 56 12.93 4.11 -3.56
CA GLN A 56 14.28 3.80 -4.02
C GLN A 56 15.31 4.83 -3.54
N ARG A 57 14.95 6.13 -3.50
CA ARG A 57 15.87 7.21 -3.08
C ARG A 57 16.08 7.29 -1.56
N LYS A 58 15.18 6.72 -0.76
CA LYS A 58 15.27 6.73 0.71
C LYS A 58 16.08 5.54 1.27
N ARG A 59 16.58 4.66 0.40
CA ARG A 59 17.51 3.58 0.73
C ARG A 59 18.93 4.03 0.51
#